data_AF-A0A060W8R8-F1
#
_entry.id   AF-A0A060W8R8-F1
#
_cell.length_a   1.000
_cell.length_b   1.000
_cell.length_c   1.000
_cell.angle_alpha   90.00
_cell.angle_beta   90.00
_cell.angle_gamma   90.00
#
_symmetry.space_group_name_H-M   'P 1'
#
loop_
_entity.id
_entity.type
_entity.pdbx_description
1 polymer ?
#
loop_
_entity_poly.entity_id
_entity_poly.type
_entity_poly.pdbx_seq_one_letter_code
_entity_poly.pdbx_strand_id
1 'polypeptide(L)'
;MGRVYFVDHITRTTTWQRPTQESVRNYEEWQHQRSQLQGAMQQFNQRFIFGLQDQQIAAANKEFDPLGPLPHGWEKRTDTNGRVYFVHHTTRMTQWEDPRTQGLLNDKPLPEGWEMRFTVDGIPYFVDHNRRTTTYIDPRTGKSSLENGPQITYVRDFKAKVQYFRFWCQQLSMPQHIKITVTRKTLFEDSFQQMMSFHPQDLRRRLWIIFPGEEGLDYGGVAREWFFLLSHEVLNPMYCLFEYAGKDNYCLQINPASYINPDHLKYFKFIGRFIAMALFHGKFIDTGFSLPFYKRILNKPLALKDLESIDPEFYNSLIWIKDNNLEECGLEMYFSVDKEILGEVTTHELKPDGGNVLVTEENKEEYIRLVAEWRLSRGVEEQTQAFFEGFNEVLPQQYLQYFDAKELEVMLCGMQEIDLVDWQRHTIYRHYARSSKQILWFWQFVKEMDNEKRMRLLQFVTGTCRLPMGGFADLMGSNGPQKFCIEKVGKENWLPRSHTCFNRLDLPPYKSYEQLKEKLMFAIEETEGFGQE
;
A
#
# COMPACT_ATOMS: atom_id res chain seq x y z
N MET A 1 -2.92 -39.34 -6.02
CA MET A 1 -3.22 -38.61 -7.27
C MET A 1 -1.89 -38.23 -7.91
N GLY A 2 -1.59 -38.73 -9.11
CA GLY A 2 -0.29 -38.59 -9.79
C GLY A 2 -0.06 -37.21 -10.41
N ARG A 3 -0.05 -36.15 -9.60
CA ARG A 3 0.28 -34.79 -10.07
C ARG A 3 1.76 -34.69 -10.39
N VAL A 4 2.07 -34.08 -11.54
CA VAL A 4 3.44 -33.86 -12.00
C VAL A 4 3.99 -32.61 -11.32
N TYR A 5 5.21 -32.69 -10.82
CA TYR A 5 6.01 -31.57 -10.34
C TYR A 5 7.44 -31.72 -10.88
N PHE A 6 8.19 -30.62 -10.88
CA PHE A 6 9.54 -30.56 -11.43
C PHE A 6 10.54 -30.32 -10.31
N VAL A 7 11.70 -30.96 -10.42
CA VAL A 7 12.80 -30.83 -9.46
C VAL A 7 14.06 -30.42 -10.23
N ASP A 8 14.67 -29.31 -9.83
CA ASP A 8 16.03 -28.99 -10.23
C ASP A 8 17.00 -29.67 -9.26
N HIS A 9 17.75 -30.66 -9.75
CA HIS A 9 18.72 -31.40 -8.94
C HIS A 9 19.96 -30.59 -8.57
N ILE A 10 20.27 -29.50 -9.28
CA ILE A 10 21.42 -28.63 -9.01
C ILE A 10 21.10 -27.72 -7.83
N THR A 11 19.99 -26.97 -7.93
CA THR A 11 19.59 -26.01 -6.89
C THR A 11 18.74 -26.64 -5.78
N ARG A 12 18.30 -27.91 -5.96
CA ARG A 12 17.38 -28.65 -5.09
C ARG A 12 16.03 -27.95 -4.91
N THR A 13 15.62 -27.20 -5.92
CA THR A 13 14.35 -26.48 -5.92
C THR A 13 13.26 -27.30 -6.58
N THR A 14 12.02 -27.05 -6.18
CA THR A 14 10.85 -27.74 -6.74
C THR A 14 9.83 -26.73 -7.20
N THR A 15 9.16 -27.00 -8.32
CA THR A 15 8.06 -26.17 -8.81
C THR A 15 6.98 -27.01 -9.48
N TRP A 16 5.76 -26.47 -9.53
CA TRP A 16 4.62 -27.09 -10.18
C TRP A 16 4.51 -26.71 -11.67
N GLN A 17 5.12 -25.60 -12.08
CA GLN A 17 5.15 -25.18 -13.47
C GLN A 17 6.34 -25.79 -14.21
N ARG A 18 6.11 -26.24 -15.45
CA ARG A 18 7.21 -26.74 -16.30
C ARG A 18 8.25 -25.63 -16.49
N PRO A 19 9.52 -25.85 -16.12
CA PRO A 19 10.55 -24.83 -16.31
C PRO A 19 10.78 -24.54 -17.80
N THR A 20 10.84 -23.26 -18.15
CA THR A 20 11.25 -22.73 -19.45
C THR A 20 12.58 -21.98 -19.31
N GLN A 21 13.25 -21.66 -20.42
CA GLN A 21 14.46 -20.81 -20.35
C GLN A 21 14.16 -19.44 -19.71
N GLU A 22 12.97 -18.91 -19.93
CA GLU A 22 12.52 -17.65 -19.32
C GLU A 22 12.29 -17.80 -17.82
N SER A 23 11.57 -18.85 -17.37
CA SER A 23 11.32 -19.04 -15.94
C SER A 23 12.61 -19.31 -15.15
N VAL A 24 13.59 -19.97 -15.77
CA VAL A 24 14.91 -20.19 -15.17
C VAL A 24 15.68 -18.87 -15.05
N ARG A 25 15.71 -18.04 -16.11
CA ARG A 25 16.34 -16.70 -16.04
C ARG A 25 15.71 -15.81 -14.98
N ASN A 26 14.37 -15.76 -14.90
CA ASN A 26 13.67 -14.98 -13.89
C ASN A 26 14.01 -15.45 -12.47
N TYR A 27 14.16 -16.77 -12.27
CA TYR A 27 14.59 -17.33 -11.00
C TYR A 27 16.05 -16.99 -10.65
N GLU A 28 16.96 -17.04 -11.62
CA GLU A 28 18.36 -16.63 -11.45
C GLU A 28 18.46 -15.15 -11.08
N GLU A 29 17.72 -14.27 -11.75
CA GLU A 29 17.64 -12.85 -11.41
C GLU A 29 17.11 -12.61 -10.00
N TRP A 30 16.05 -13.32 -9.61
CA TRP A 30 15.52 -13.27 -8.24
C TRP A 30 16.55 -13.72 -7.21
N GLN A 31 17.30 -14.80 -7.47
CA GLN A 31 18.40 -15.26 -6.60
C GLN A 31 19.53 -14.23 -6.52
N HIS A 32 19.88 -13.57 -7.62
CA HIS A 32 20.88 -12.51 -7.62
C HIS A 32 20.44 -11.31 -6.76
N GLN A 33 19.19 -10.87 -6.87
CA GLN A 33 18.64 -9.84 -5.99
C GLN A 33 18.67 -10.28 -4.52
N ARG A 34 18.30 -11.53 -4.25
CA ARG A 34 18.37 -12.14 -2.91
C ARG A 34 19.79 -12.16 -2.34
N SER A 35 20.81 -12.36 -3.18
CA SER A 35 22.21 -12.34 -2.73
C SER A 35 22.70 -10.96 -2.28
N GLN A 36 22.04 -9.89 -2.71
CA GLN A 36 22.36 -8.50 -2.33
C GLN A 36 21.60 -8.02 -1.09
N LEU A 37 20.80 -8.88 -0.46
CA LEU A 37 19.92 -8.51 0.67
C LEU A 37 20.66 -7.95 1.89
N GLN A 38 21.93 -8.28 2.09
CA GLN A 38 22.70 -7.71 3.20
C GLN A 38 22.85 -6.19 3.07
N GLY A 39 23.04 -5.66 1.85
CA GLY A 39 23.07 -4.22 1.59
C GLY A 39 21.68 -3.59 1.72
N ALA A 40 20.66 -4.26 1.19
CA ALA A 40 19.28 -3.81 1.27
C ALA A 40 18.77 -3.72 2.73
N MET A 41 19.17 -4.65 3.60
CA MET A 41 18.75 -4.67 5.00
C MET A 41 19.23 -3.44 5.78
N GLN A 42 20.41 -2.88 5.45
CA GLN A 42 20.89 -1.65 6.09
C GLN A 42 20.01 -0.45 5.74
N GLN A 43 19.67 -0.28 4.46
CA GLN A 43 18.75 0.77 4.02
C GLN A 43 17.33 0.54 4.58
N PHE A 44 16.87 -0.71 4.58
CA PHE A 44 15.59 -1.10 5.16
C PHE A 44 15.50 -0.74 6.65
N ASN A 45 16.58 -0.93 7.41
CA ASN A 45 16.64 -0.57 8.82
C ASN A 45 16.58 0.95 9.09
N GLN A 46 16.90 1.78 8.10
CA GLN A 46 16.77 3.24 8.18
C GLN A 46 15.34 3.72 7.90
N ARG A 47 14.46 2.84 7.39
CA ARG A 47 13.06 3.20 7.15
C ARG A 47 12.35 3.51 8.46
N PHE A 48 11.44 4.47 8.39
CA PHE A 48 10.67 4.94 9.54
C PHE A 48 9.22 5.25 9.15
N ILE A 49 8.38 5.53 10.12
CA ILE A 49 7.06 6.13 9.89
C ILE A 49 6.73 6.96 11.12
N PHE A 50 5.99 8.04 10.93
CA PHE A 50 5.56 8.88 12.05
C PHE A 50 4.79 8.05 13.10
N GLY A 51 4.99 8.36 14.38
CA GLY A 51 4.34 7.66 15.48
C GLY A 51 5.00 6.34 15.93
N LEU A 52 5.77 5.63 15.10
CA LEU A 52 6.51 4.43 15.55
C LEU A 52 7.74 4.78 16.40
N GLN A 53 8.50 5.80 16.01
CA GLN A 53 9.63 6.31 16.80
C GLN A 53 9.16 7.00 18.09
N ASP A 54 8.08 7.79 18.00
CA ASP A 54 7.45 8.39 19.17
C ASP A 54 6.92 7.33 20.14
N GLN A 55 6.48 6.15 19.68
CA GLN A 55 6.10 5.02 20.55
C GLN A 55 7.28 4.31 21.19
N GLN A 56 8.43 4.19 20.52
CA GLN A 56 9.65 3.67 21.18
C GLN A 56 10.15 4.63 22.27
N ILE A 57 9.99 5.94 22.05
CA ILE A 57 10.33 6.99 23.01
C ILE A 57 9.23 7.12 24.09
N ALA A 58 7.94 6.98 23.77
CA ALA A 58 6.83 7.02 24.72
C ALA A 58 6.69 5.72 25.54
N ALA A 59 7.13 4.58 25.02
CA ALA A 59 7.34 3.39 25.84
C ALA A 59 8.42 3.63 26.92
N ALA A 60 9.34 4.58 26.69
CA ALA A 60 10.28 5.05 27.70
C ALA A 60 9.74 6.25 28.52
N ASN A 61 8.86 7.10 27.95
CA ASN A 61 8.25 8.26 28.60
C ASN A 61 6.74 8.05 28.84
N LYS A 62 6.39 7.79 30.11
CA LYS A 62 5.02 7.54 30.60
C LYS A 62 4.00 8.69 30.41
N GLU A 63 4.40 9.82 29.84
CA GLU A 63 3.60 11.06 29.81
C GLU A 63 2.90 11.38 28.47
N PHE A 64 3.22 10.67 27.37
CA PHE A 64 2.52 10.93 26.09
C PHE A 64 1.28 10.06 25.96
N ASP A 65 0.11 10.69 25.96
CA ASP A 65 -1.19 10.04 25.79
C ASP A 65 -1.91 10.58 24.54
N PRO A 66 -2.13 9.76 23.50
CA PRO A 66 -2.71 10.20 22.23
C PRO A 66 -4.19 10.65 22.34
N LEU A 67 -4.85 10.40 23.47
CA LEU A 67 -6.21 10.84 23.75
C LEU A 67 -6.27 12.12 24.61
N GLY A 68 -5.15 12.84 24.76
CA GLY A 68 -5.07 14.08 25.56
C GLY A 68 -4.97 13.82 27.07
N PRO A 69 -5.25 14.81 27.95
CA PRO A 69 -5.26 14.60 29.39
C PRO A 69 -6.48 13.80 29.86
N LEU A 70 -6.35 13.04 30.94
CA LEU A 70 -7.48 12.32 31.54
C LEU A 70 -8.51 13.30 32.15
N PRO A 71 -9.80 12.93 32.20
CA PRO A 71 -10.82 13.72 32.87
C PRO A 71 -10.46 13.94 34.35
N HIS A 72 -10.94 15.04 34.92
CA HIS A 72 -10.60 15.40 36.30
C HIS A 72 -10.93 14.26 37.29
N GLY A 73 -9.97 13.89 38.13
CA GLY A 73 -10.10 12.80 39.10
C GLY A 73 -9.70 11.42 38.59
N TRP A 74 -9.27 11.28 37.34
CA TRP A 74 -8.77 10.02 36.77
C TRP A 74 -7.24 9.97 36.67
N GLU A 75 -6.64 8.82 36.98
CA GLU A 75 -5.22 8.54 36.84
C GLU A 75 -5.01 7.26 36.03
N LYS A 76 -4.10 7.31 35.07
CA LYS A 76 -3.67 6.15 34.27
C LYS A 76 -2.54 5.46 35.00
N ARG A 77 -2.73 4.18 35.32
CA ARG A 77 -1.72 3.33 35.95
C ARG A 77 -1.42 2.12 35.09
N THR A 78 -0.31 1.47 35.39
CA THR A 78 0.13 0.24 34.72
C THR A 78 0.29 -0.85 35.75
N ASP A 79 -0.29 -2.02 35.52
CA ASP A 79 -0.14 -3.17 36.39
C ASP A 79 1.27 -3.81 36.27
N THR A 80 1.53 -4.84 37.07
CA THR A 80 2.80 -5.58 37.04
C THR A 80 3.07 -6.32 35.72
N ASN A 81 2.05 -6.47 34.86
CA ASN A 81 2.13 -7.12 33.55
C ASN A 81 2.22 -6.11 32.39
N GLY A 82 2.32 -4.80 32.67
CA GLY A 82 2.39 -3.77 31.65
C GLY A 82 1.03 -3.35 31.07
N ARG A 83 -0.10 -3.83 31.62
CA ARG A 83 -1.45 -3.42 31.20
C ARG A 83 -1.84 -2.11 31.85
N VAL A 84 -2.41 -1.22 31.04
CA VAL A 84 -2.95 0.05 31.51
C VAL A 84 -4.31 -0.18 32.17
N TYR A 85 -4.53 0.43 33.32
CA TYR A 85 -5.82 0.52 33.99
C TYR A 85 -6.01 1.94 34.54
N PHE A 86 -7.26 2.36 34.72
CA PHE A 86 -7.62 3.73 35.10
C PHE A 86 -8.23 3.74 36.49
N VAL A 87 -7.73 4.65 37.33
CA VAL A 87 -8.17 4.83 38.72
C VAL A 87 -8.93 6.14 38.81
N HIS A 88 -10.16 6.08 39.29
CA HIS A 88 -10.93 7.27 39.63
C HIS A 88 -10.78 7.58 41.12
N HIS A 89 -10.05 8.64 41.45
CA HIS A 89 -9.73 9.02 42.82
C HIS A 89 -10.95 9.44 43.63
N THR A 90 -11.95 10.05 42.98
CA THR A 90 -13.15 10.57 43.64
C THR A 90 -14.08 9.44 44.09
N THR A 91 -14.25 8.39 43.28
CA THR A 91 -15.11 7.23 43.62
C THR A 91 -14.32 6.02 44.13
N ARG A 92 -12.98 6.09 44.12
CA ARG A 92 -12.07 4.99 44.47
C ARG A 92 -12.33 3.71 43.67
N MET A 93 -12.74 3.87 42.42
CA MET A 93 -12.97 2.75 41.50
C MET A 93 -11.79 2.60 40.55
N THR A 94 -11.55 1.36 40.12
CA THR A 94 -10.59 1.04 39.07
C THR A 94 -11.31 0.37 37.92
N GLN A 95 -10.91 0.68 36.69
CA GLN A 95 -11.44 0.06 35.49
C GLN A 95 -10.35 -0.17 34.45
N TRP A 96 -10.62 -1.05 33.50
CA TRP A 96 -9.68 -1.36 32.42
C TRP A 96 -9.92 -0.49 31.20
N GLU A 97 -11.15 -0.07 30.96
CA GLU A 97 -11.50 0.79 29.85
C GLU A 97 -11.14 2.26 30.16
N ASP A 98 -10.69 2.99 29.14
CA ASP A 98 -10.32 4.39 29.30
C ASP A 98 -11.56 5.26 29.54
N PRO A 99 -11.62 6.07 30.61
CA PRO A 99 -12.77 6.91 30.92
C PRO A 99 -13.09 7.95 29.82
N ARG A 100 -12.12 8.29 28.97
CA ARG A 100 -12.32 9.17 27.80
C ARG A 100 -13.05 8.46 26.66
N THR A 101 -13.00 7.13 26.66
CA THR A 101 -13.59 6.28 25.63
C THR A 101 -14.97 5.77 26.04
N GLN A 102 -15.25 5.69 27.34
CA GLN A 102 -16.53 5.27 27.87
C GLN A 102 -17.63 6.30 27.56
N GLY A 103 -18.60 5.92 26.72
CA GLY A 103 -19.79 6.70 26.37
C GLY A 103 -19.67 7.64 25.17
N LEU A 104 -18.45 7.86 24.64
CA LEU A 104 -18.17 8.64 23.43
C LEU A 104 -17.75 7.78 22.24
N LEU A 105 -17.09 6.64 22.49
CA LEU A 105 -16.84 5.64 21.47
C LEU A 105 -18.05 4.71 21.39
N ASN A 106 -18.93 4.99 20.45
CA ASN A 106 -19.92 4.02 20.01
C ASN A 106 -19.16 2.77 19.51
N ASP A 107 -19.53 1.57 19.97
CA ASP A 107 -18.99 0.29 19.47
C ASP A 107 -19.25 0.11 17.96
N LYS A 108 -20.16 0.90 17.39
CA LYS A 108 -20.39 0.95 15.96
C LYS A 108 -19.24 1.66 15.24
N PRO A 109 -18.71 1.07 14.15
CA PRO A 109 -17.68 1.70 13.34
C PRO A 109 -18.18 3.05 12.80
N LEU A 110 -17.25 3.99 12.57
CA LEU A 110 -17.58 5.24 11.88
C LEU A 110 -18.10 4.92 10.48
N PRO A 111 -19.07 5.70 9.95
CA PRO A 111 -19.50 5.55 8.57
C PRO A 111 -18.32 5.66 7.59
N GLU A 112 -18.48 5.11 6.40
CA GLU A 112 -17.46 5.15 5.36
C GLU A 112 -17.04 6.59 5.05
N GLY A 113 -15.73 6.82 4.94
CA GLY A 113 -15.15 8.14 4.71
C GLY A 113 -15.15 9.07 5.93
N TRP A 114 -15.53 8.60 7.12
CA TRP A 114 -15.39 9.37 8.36
C TRP A 114 -14.19 8.93 9.20
N GLU A 115 -13.45 9.91 9.71
CA GLU A 115 -12.32 9.76 10.63
C GLU A 115 -12.60 10.54 11.93
N MET A 116 -12.20 10.00 13.08
CA MET A 116 -12.23 10.73 14.36
C MET A 116 -10.81 11.17 14.71
N ARG A 117 -10.65 12.43 15.08
CA ARG A 117 -9.39 13.07 15.49
C ARG A 117 -9.58 13.80 16.80
N PHE A 118 -8.49 14.30 17.37
CA PHE A 118 -8.49 15.11 18.59
C PHE A 118 -7.81 16.45 18.32
N THR A 119 -8.34 17.52 18.90
CA THR A 119 -7.64 18.81 18.96
C THR A 119 -6.42 18.71 19.86
N VAL A 120 -5.58 19.75 19.85
CA VAL A 120 -4.44 19.87 20.80
C VAL A 120 -4.87 19.79 22.27
N ASP A 121 -6.12 20.18 22.56
CA ASP A 121 -6.71 20.13 23.89
C ASP A 121 -7.38 18.77 24.20
N GLY A 122 -7.24 17.78 23.32
CA GLY A 122 -7.81 16.45 23.50
C GLY A 122 -9.31 16.36 23.21
N ILE A 123 -9.90 17.35 22.52
CA ILE A 123 -11.33 17.34 22.21
C ILE A 123 -11.57 16.54 20.92
N PRO A 124 -12.43 15.50 20.92
CA PRO A 124 -12.73 14.76 19.71
C PRO A 124 -13.45 15.62 18.67
N TYR A 125 -13.05 15.49 17.42
CA TYR A 125 -13.76 16.02 16.25
C TYR A 125 -13.73 14.98 15.13
N PHE A 126 -14.62 15.15 14.17
CA PHE A 126 -14.87 14.18 13.11
C PHE A 126 -14.59 14.83 11.75
N VAL A 127 -13.82 14.12 10.92
CA VAL A 127 -13.46 14.52 9.57
C VAL A 127 -14.27 13.69 8.60
N ASP A 128 -15.09 14.36 7.79
CA ASP A 128 -15.81 13.76 6.66
C ASP A 128 -14.93 13.92 5.42
N HIS A 129 -14.26 12.85 4.99
CA HIS A 129 -13.45 12.83 3.78
C HIS A 129 -14.28 12.86 2.50
N ASN A 130 -15.55 12.46 2.54
CA ASN A 130 -16.44 12.49 1.37
C ASN A 130 -16.79 13.95 1.03
N ARG A 131 -17.09 14.74 2.05
CA ARG A 131 -17.45 16.18 1.90
C ARG A 131 -16.28 17.12 2.11
N ARG A 132 -15.13 16.61 2.56
CA ARG A 132 -13.92 17.37 2.91
C ARG A 132 -14.21 18.44 3.95
N THR A 133 -14.98 18.07 4.96
CA THR A 133 -15.40 18.96 6.06
C THR A 133 -15.05 18.35 7.40
N THR A 134 -14.97 19.18 8.43
CA THR A 134 -14.82 18.71 9.81
C THR A 134 -16.00 19.18 10.66
N THR A 135 -16.36 18.41 11.67
CA THR A 135 -17.43 18.76 12.62
C THR A 135 -17.12 18.19 14.01
N TYR A 136 -17.61 18.81 15.07
CA TYR A 136 -17.55 18.22 16.41
C TYR A 136 -18.70 17.22 16.67
N ILE A 137 -19.62 17.10 15.72
CA ILE A 137 -20.79 16.22 15.81
C ILE A 137 -20.39 14.80 15.37
N ASP A 138 -20.57 13.82 16.24
CA ASP A 138 -20.36 12.41 15.90
C ASP A 138 -21.42 11.96 14.89
N PRO A 139 -21.02 11.50 13.69
CA PRO A 139 -21.96 11.09 12.63
C PRO A 139 -22.82 9.87 13.02
N ARG A 140 -22.42 9.11 14.04
CA ARG A 140 -23.13 7.90 14.50
C ARG A 140 -24.21 8.21 15.52
N THR A 141 -24.03 9.28 16.31
CA THR A 141 -24.89 9.58 17.47
C THR A 141 -25.57 10.93 17.38
N GLY A 142 -25.09 11.82 16.50
CA GLY A 142 -25.55 13.20 16.41
C GLY A 142 -25.14 14.07 17.61
N LYS A 143 -24.33 13.55 18.55
CA LYS A 143 -23.88 14.30 19.71
C LYS A 143 -22.66 15.14 19.37
N SER A 144 -22.67 16.41 19.79
CA SER A 144 -21.48 17.27 19.65
C SER A 144 -20.50 17.05 20.80
N SER A 145 -19.23 16.95 20.46
CA SER A 145 -18.12 16.91 21.41
C SER A 145 -17.75 18.30 21.95
N LEU A 146 -18.15 19.35 21.23
CA LEU A 146 -17.96 20.75 21.63
C LEU A 146 -19.06 21.63 21.00
N GLU A 147 -19.69 22.48 21.81
CA GLU A 147 -20.62 23.49 21.31
C GLU A 147 -19.83 24.75 20.90
N ASN A 148 -20.02 25.24 19.67
CA ASN A 148 -19.38 26.45 19.12
C ASN A 148 -17.83 26.45 19.13
N GLY A 149 -17.21 25.30 18.86
CA GLY A 149 -15.76 25.20 18.68
C GLY A 149 -15.24 25.91 17.42
N PRO A 150 -13.93 26.24 17.35
CA PRO A 150 -13.33 26.82 16.16
C PRO A 150 -13.49 25.88 14.95
N GLN A 151 -13.75 26.45 13.77
CA GLN A 151 -13.83 25.68 12.54
C GLN A 151 -12.45 25.12 12.21
N ILE A 152 -12.33 23.79 12.19
CA ILE A 152 -11.10 23.11 11.82
C ILE A 152 -11.06 22.98 10.29
N THR A 153 -9.94 23.30 9.67
CA THR A 153 -9.76 23.10 8.23
C THR A 153 -9.51 21.62 7.96
N TYR A 154 -10.17 21.08 6.93
CA TYR A 154 -9.87 19.74 6.46
C TYR A 154 -8.42 19.63 5.98
N VAL A 155 -7.68 18.64 6.49
CA VAL A 155 -6.33 18.32 6.03
C VAL A 155 -6.17 16.80 5.95
N ARG A 156 -5.56 16.33 4.86
CA ARG A 156 -5.09 14.94 4.70
C ARG A 156 -3.84 14.72 5.54
N ASP A 157 -4.05 14.55 6.85
CA ASP A 157 -2.99 14.33 7.83
C ASP A 157 -2.71 12.83 7.98
N PHE A 158 -1.73 12.33 7.23
CA PHE A 158 -1.32 10.93 7.29
C PHE A 158 -0.80 10.54 8.68
N LYS A 159 -0.11 11.46 9.37
CA LYS A 159 0.42 11.20 10.72
C LYS A 159 -0.70 10.94 11.71
N ALA A 160 -1.76 11.75 11.71
CA ALA A 160 -2.92 11.56 12.58
C ALA A 160 -3.62 10.21 12.30
N LYS A 161 -3.84 9.88 11.03
CA LYS A 161 -4.41 8.59 10.59
C LYS A 161 -3.61 7.40 11.11
N VAL A 162 -2.27 7.46 10.98
CA VAL A 162 -1.37 6.40 11.47
C VAL A 162 -1.43 6.29 12.99
N GLN A 163 -1.43 7.41 13.73
CA GLN A 163 -1.55 7.39 15.20
C GLN A 163 -2.86 6.75 15.66
N TYR A 164 -3.98 7.08 15.01
CA TYR A 164 -5.29 6.49 15.30
C TYR A 164 -5.33 4.98 14.98
N PHE A 165 -4.77 4.58 13.84
CA PHE A 165 -4.63 3.16 13.49
C PHE A 165 -3.81 2.38 14.53
N ARG A 166 -2.69 2.97 14.98
CA ARG A 166 -1.82 2.37 16.00
C ARG A 166 -2.52 2.23 17.34
N PHE A 167 -3.32 3.21 17.74
CA PHE A 167 -4.13 3.15 18.94
C PHE A 167 -5.05 1.91 18.92
N TRP A 168 -5.77 1.68 17.82
CA TRP A 168 -6.63 0.49 17.69
C TRP A 168 -5.87 -0.82 17.70
N CYS A 169 -4.70 -0.88 17.04
CA CYS A 169 -3.83 -2.07 17.12
C CYS A 169 -3.42 -2.37 18.57
N GLN A 170 -3.13 -1.35 19.39
CA GLN A 170 -2.83 -1.52 20.80
C GLN A 170 -4.03 -2.02 21.61
N GLN A 171 -5.23 -1.50 21.35
CA GLN A 171 -6.46 -1.96 22.01
C GLN A 171 -6.79 -3.42 21.67
N LEU A 172 -6.52 -3.84 20.43
CA LEU A 172 -6.74 -5.21 19.96
C LEU A 172 -5.60 -6.17 20.32
N SER A 173 -4.53 -5.68 20.95
CA SER A 173 -3.36 -6.48 21.31
C SER A 173 -3.69 -7.48 22.40
N MET A 174 -3.23 -8.72 22.20
CA MET A 174 -3.47 -9.82 23.13
C MET A 174 -2.29 -9.98 24.09
N PRO A 175 -2.51 -10.37 25.36
CA PRO A 175 -1.44 -10.55 26.33
C PRO A 175 -0.52 -11.73 25.94
N GLN A 176 0.63 -11.82 26.60
CA GLN A 176 1.66 -12.85 26.35
C GLN A 176 2.30 -12.71 24.96
N HIS A 177 3.07 -13.71 24.56
CA HIS A 177 3.79 -13.74 23.29
C HIS A 177 3.57 -15.07 22.57
N ILE A 178 3.67 -15.06 21.24
CA ILE A 178 3.80 -16.28 20.44
C ILE A 178 5.25 -16.47 20.00
N LYS A 179 5.72 -17.72 20.03
CA LYS A 179 7.05 -18.08 19.53
C LYS A 179 6.95 -18.62 18.11
N ILE A 180 7.74 -18.07 17.21
CA ILE A 180 7.91 -18.54 15.83
C ILE A 180 9.37 -18.94 15.67
N THR A 181 9.62 -20.23 15.47
CA THR A 181 10.98 -20.78 15.35
C THR A 181 11.24 -21.17 13.91
N VAL A 182 12.14 -20.47 13.24
CA VAL A 182 12.34 -20.59 11.78
C VAL A 182 13.83 -20.73 11.46
N THR A 183 14.18 -21.56 10.48
CA THR A 183 15.56 -21.61 9.99
C THR A 183 15.74 -20.70 8.77
N ARG A 184 16.96 -20.19 8.56
CA ARG A 184 17.26 -19.37 7.37
C ARG A 184 17.10 -20.14 6.05
N LYS A 185 17.16 -21.47 6.07
CA LYS A 185 17.07 -22.31 4.86
C LYS A 185 15.62 -22.61 4.45
N THR A 186 14.74 -22.80 5.43
CA THR A 186 13.32 -23.16 5.25
C THR A 186 12.41 -22.06 5.80
N LEU A 187 12.85 -20.80 5.66
CA LEU A 187 12.21 -19.64 6.28
C LEU A 187 10.71 -19.54 5.91
N PHE A 188 10.39 -19.76 4.64
CA PHE A 188 9.03 -19.68 4.13
C PHE A 188 8.16 -20.81 4.68
N GLU A 189 8.60 -22.06 4.55
CA GLU A 189 7.86 -23.23 4.98
C GLU A 189 7.64 -23.26 6.50
N ASP A 190 8.68 -22.97 7.28
CA ASP A 190 8.61 -22.93 8.75
C ASP A 190 7.63 -21.84 9.21
N SER A 191 7.66 -20.67 8.56
CA SER A 191 6.76 -19.55 8.85
C SER A 191 5.32 -19.91 8.46
N PHE A 192 5.13 -20.49 7.27
CA PHE A 192 3.83 -20.94 6.76
C PHE A 192 3.17 -21.93 7.71
N GLN A 193 3.87 -23.00 8.09
CA GLN A 193 3.32 -24.04 8.96
C GLN A 193 2.90 -23.48 10.33
N GLN A 194 3.77 -22.69 10.96
CA GLN A 194 3.48 -22.13 12.28
C GLN A 194 2.35 -21.09 12.24
N MET A 195 2.41 -20.13 11.33
CA MET A 195 1.39 -19.07 11.24
C MET A 195 0.00 -19.60 10.87
N MET A 196 -0.06 -20.64 10.04
CA MET A 196 -1.33 -21.27 9.68
C MET A 196 -1.86 -22.18 10.80
N SER A 197 -1.00 -22.71 11.68
CA SER A 197 -1.39 -23.50 12.84
C SER A 197 -1.95 -22.67 14.00
N PHE A 198 -1.52 -21.41 14.12
CA PHE A 198 -2.00 -20.51 15.17
C PHE A 198 -3.44 -20.08 14.94
N HIS A 199 -4.16 -19.89 16.05
CA HIS A 199 -5.46 -19.23 16.02
C HIS A 199 -5.27 -17.76 15.60
N PRO A 200 -6.12 -17.21 14.70
CA PRO A 200 -5.97 -15.85 14.18
C PRO A 200 -5.70 -14.75 15.22
N GLN A 201 -6.42 -14.80 16.35
CA GLN A 201 -6.30 -13.81 17.41
C GLN A 201 -4.95 -13.88 18.14
N ASP A 202 -4.29 -15.04 18.17
CA ASP A 202 -2.98 -15.19 18.80
C ASP A 202 -1.88 -14.48 18.00
N LEU A 203 -2.09 -14.26 16.70
CA LEU A 203 -1.18 -13.48 15.84
C LEU A 203 -1.14 -11.99 16.23
N ARG A 204 -2.06 -11.52 17.08
CA ARG A 204 -2.07 -10.18 17.68
C ARG A 204 -1.26 -10.08 18.98
N ARG A 205 -0.74 -11.20 19.50
CA ARG A 205 0.18 -11.19 20.64
C ARG A 205 1.56 -10.72 20.23
N ARG A 206 2.38 -10.34 21.20
CA ARG A 206 3.79 -9.99 20.93
C ARG A 206 4.49 -11.14 20.21
N LEU A 207 5.19 -10.84 19.12
CA LEU A 207 5.93 -11.83 18.35
C LEU A 207 7.31 -12.06 18.98
N TRP A 208 7.66 -13.32 19.16
CA TRP A 208 9.00 -13.75 19.54
C TRP A 208 9.57 -14.64 18.45
N ILE A 209 10.46 -14.07 17.63
CA ILE A 209 11.07 -14.81 16.52
C ILE A 209 12.40 -15.42 16.95
N ILE A 210 12.61 -16.69 16.62
CA ILE A 210 13.81 -17.45 16.99
C ILE A 210 14.42 -18.06 15.73
N PHE A 211 15.69 -17.73 15.46
CA PHE A 211 16.54 -18.44 14.52
C PHE A 211 17.40 -19.44 15.29
N PRO A 212 17.15 -20.76 15.17
CA PRO A 212 17.91 -21.76 15.92
C PRO A 212 19.42 -21.67 15.65
N GLY A 213 20.21 -21.65 16.73
CA GLY A 213 21.68 -21.55 16.64
C GLY A 213 22.21 -20.12 16.58
N GLU A 214 21.35 -19.11 16.62
CA GLU A 214 21.74 -17.69 16.63
C GLU A 214 21.34 -17.02 17.95
N GLU A 215 22.27 -16.28 18.56
CA GLU A 215 21.97 -15.46 19.74
C GLU A 215 21.31 -14.14 19.31
N GLY A 216 19.99 -14.06 19.49
CA GLY A 216 19.23 -12.83 19.25
C GLY A 216 18.57 -12.34 20.54
N LEU A 217 18.99 -11.17 21.03
CA LEU A 217 18.25 -10.47 22.08
C LEU A 217 17.03 -9.78 21.46
N ASP A 218 15.83 -10.28 21.77
CA ASP A 218 14.60 -9.90 21.08
C ASP A 218 14.01 -8.54 21.53
N TYR A 219 14.79 -7.49 21.31
CA TYR A 219 14.34 -6.09 21.34
C TYR A 219 13.67 -5.67 20.03
N GLY A 220 13.11 -6.63 19.26
CA GLY A 220 12.35 -6.39 18.04
C GLY A 220 13.16 -6.28 16.74
N GLY A 221 14.49 -6.41 16.81
CA GLY A 221 15.39 -6.47 15.65
C GLY A 221 15.24 -7.77 14.86
N VAL A 222 15.19 -8.92 15.56
CA VAL A 222 15.00 -10.25 14.95
C VAL A 222 13.65 -10.33 14.24
N ALA A 223 12.59 -9.79 14.86
CA ALA A 223 11.28 -9.70 14.21
C ALA A 223 11.31 -8.84 12.93
N ARG A 224 12.02 -7.70 12.95
CA ARG A 224 12.16 -6.84 11.76
C ARG A 224 12.88 -7.57 10.63
N GLU A 225 13.96 -8.28 10.94
CA GLU A 225 14.68 -9.11 9.98
C GLU A 225 13.79 -10.22 9.40
N TRP A 226 13.00 -10.87 10.24
CA TRP A 226 12.07 -11.91 9.77
C TRP A 226 11.03 -11.37 8.80
N PHE A 227 10.40 -10.22 9.08
CA PHE A 227 9.47 -9.59 8.13
C PHE A 227 10.17 -9.21 6.81
N PHE A 228 11.39 -8.68 6.88
CA PHE A 228 12.18 -8.34 5.70
C PHE A 228 12.49 -9.56 4.83
N LEU A 229 13.06 -10.61 5.43
CA LEU A 229 13.44 -11.82 4.71
C LEU A 229 12.22 -12.57 4.17
N LEU A 230 11.19 -12.76 5.00
CA LEU A 230 9.97 -13.46 4.58
C LEU A 230 9.26 -12.71 3.46
N SER A 231 9.27 -11.38 3.49
CA SER A 231 8.70 -10.59 2.39
C SER A 231 9.38 -10.90 1.05
N HIS A 232 10.70 -11.14 1.02
CA HIS A 232 11.35 -11.57 -0.23
C HIS A 232 10.98 -13.00 -0.62
N GLU A 233 10.91 -13.92 0.34
CA GLU A 233 10.58 -15.32 0.09
C GLU A 233 9.16 -15.52 -0.48
N VAL A 234 8.18 -14.68 -0.10
CA VAL A 234 6.81 -14.80 -0.66
C VAL A 234 6.77 -14.55 -2.17
N LEU A 235 7.80 -13.91 -2.74
CA LEU A 235 7.91 -13.61 -4.16
C LEU A 235 8.70 -14.66 -4.94
N ASN A 236 9.13 -15.75 -4.31
CA ASN A 236 9.89 -16.79 -4.99
C ASN A 236 9.06 -17.35 -6.17
N PRO A 237 9.55 -17.22 -7.43
CA PRO A 237 8.82 -17.67 -8.61
C PRO A 237 8.45 -19.15 -8.59
N MET A 238 9.18 -19.97 -7.83
CA MET A 238 8.94 -21.41 -7.73
C MET A 238 7.60 -21.77 -7.09
N TYR A 239 7.04 -20.89 -6.26
CA TYR A 239 5.70 -21.08 -5.68
C TYR A 239 4.57 -20.74 -6.65
N CYS A 240 4.86 -20.09 -7.78
CA CYS A 240 3.92 -19.68 -8.81
C CYS A 240 2.78 -18.77 -8.29
N LEU A 241 3.02 -17.99 -7.23
CA LEU A 241 1.99 -17.13 -6.60
C LEU A 241 1.86 -15.77 -7.27
N PHE A 242 3.00 -15.13 -7.54
CA PHE A 242 3.07 -13.81 -8.15
C PHE A 242 3.82 -13.88 -9.48
N GLU A 243 3.54 -12.90 -10.32
CA GLU A 243 4.27 -12.61 -11.54
C GLU A 243 4.55 -11.12 -11.61
N TYR A 244 5.57 -10.75 -12.38
CA TYR A 244 5.85 -9.34 -12.66
C TYR A 244 4.88 -8.82 -13.72
N ALA A 245 4.34 -7.63 -13.47
CA ALA A 245 3.53 -6.90 -14.43
C ALA A 245 4.46 -6.29 -15.49
N GLY A 246 4.38 -6.79 -16.72
CA GLY A 246 5.25 -6.34 -17.82
C GLY A 246 6.66 -6.91 -17.77
N LYS A 247 7.64 -6.17 -18.31
CA LYS A 247 9.04 -6.59 -18.45
C LYS A 247 9.92 -6.20 -17.26
N ASP A 248 9.35 -5.57 -16.23
CA ASP A 248 10.12 -5.06 -15.09
C ASP A 248 9.93 -5.86 -13.82
N ASN A 249 11.02 -5.98 -13.06
CA ASN A 249 11.06 -6.67 -11.77
C ASN A 249 10.48 -5.86 -10.58
N TYR A 250 9.61 -4.87 -10.81
CA TYR A 250 9.19 -3.90 -9.77
C TYR A 250 7.71 -3.92 -9.39
N CYS A 251 6.81 -4.20 -10.34
CA CYS A 251 5.38 -4.25 -10.08
C CYS A 251 4.91 -5.70 -10.03
N LEU A 252 4.52 -6.18 -8.86
CA LEU A 252 4.04 -7.55 -8.68
C LEU A 252 2.52 -7.60 -8.75
N GLN A 253 2.02 -8.61 -9.44
CA GLN A 253 0.60 -8.97 -9.47
C GLN A 253 0.42 -10.44 -9.15
N ILE A 254 -0.79 -10.81 -8.71
CA ILE A 254 -1.16 -12.20 -8.49
C ILE A 254 -1.09 -12.92 -9.85
N ASN A 255 -0.42 -14.07 -9.90
CA ASN A 255 -0.37 -14.91 -11.08
C ASN A 255 -1.75 -15.59 -11.28
N PRO A 256 -2.47 -15.32 -12.40
CA PRO A 256 -3.74 -15.98 -12.68
C PRO A 256 -3.63 -17.50 -12.83
N ALA A 257 -2.44 -18.00 -13.20
CA ALA A 257 -2.13 -19.42 -13.31
C ALA A 257 -1.62 -20.04 -11.99
N SER A 258 -1.74 -19.34 -10.86
CA SER A 258 -1.30 -19.84 -9.54
C SER A 258 -1.97 -21.14 -9.11
N TYR A 259 -3.14 -21.49 -9.67
CA TYR A 259 -3.82 -22.78 -9.45
C TYR A 259 -2.97 -24.00 -9.83
N ILE A 260 -1.90 -23.80 -10.62
CA ILE A 260 -0.89 -24.84 -10.89
C ILE A 260 -0.27 -25.37 -9.60
N ASN A 261 -0.13 -24.50 -8.59
CA ASN A 261 0.23 -24.88 -7.24
C ASN A 261 -1.05 -25.25 -6.47
N PRO A 262 -1.23 -26.51 -6.07
CA PRO A 262 -2.46 -26.99 -5.45
C PRO A 262 -2.76 -26.37 -4.08
N ASP A 263 -1.75 -25.80 -3.42
CA ASP A 263 -1.90 -25.12 -2.13
C ASP A 263 -1.91 -23.60 -2.27
N HIS A 264 -2.01 -23.05 -3.49
CA HIS A 264 -1.95 -21.60 -3.75
C HIS A 264 -2.91 -20.78 -2.88
N LEU A 265 -4.17 -21.21 -2.71
CA LEU A 265 -5.13 -20.50 -1.86
C LEU A 265 -4.70 -20.48 -0.38
N LYS A 266 -4.10 -21.56 0.12
CA LYS A 266 -3.55 -21.58 1.49
C LYS A 266 -2.37 -20.62 1.62
N TYR A 267 -1.52 -20.54 0.59
CA TYR A 267 -0.43 -19.58 0.57
C TYR A 267 -0.94 -18.13 0.50
N PHE A 268 -1.96 -17.82 -0.30
CA PHE A 268 -2.58 -16.49 -0.31
C PHE A 268 -3.19 -16.12 1.04
N LYS A 269 -3.87 -17.07 1.71
CA LYS A 269 -4.36 -16.87 3.07
C LYS A 269 -3.24 -16.60 4.07
N PHE A 270 -2.15 -17.35 3.98
CA PHE A 270 -0.94 -17.11 4.77
C PHE A 270 -0.34 -15.72 4.51
N ILE A 271 -0.21 -15.31 3.25
CA ILE A 271 0.29 -13.99 2.87
C ILE A 271 -0.64 -12.89 3.42
N GLY A 272 -1.97 -13.08 3.36
CA GLY A 272 -2.95 -12.19 3.98
C GLY A 272 -2.69 -12.00 5.48
N ARG A 273 -2.51 -13.10 6.23
CA ARG A 273 -2.14 -13.04 7.66
C ARG A 273 -0.81 -12.32 7.88
N PHE A 274 0.20 -12.60 7.05
CA PHE A 274 1.52 -12.00 7.13
C PHE A 274 1.50 -10.47 6.93
N ILE A 275 0.83 -9.99 5.88
CA ILE A 275 0.70 -8.55 5.61
C ILE A 275 -0.11 -7.85 6.71
N ALA A 276 -1.19 -8.49 7.19
CA ALA A 276 -1.96 -7.96 8.32
C ALA A 276 -1.13 -7.90 9.61
N MET A 277 -0.27 -8.89 9.87
CA MET A 277 0.67 -8.88 10.99
C MET A 277 1.71 -7.75 10.86
N ALA A 278 2.24 -7.50 9.64
CA ALA A 278 3.18 -6.41 9.40
C ALA A 278 2.55 -5.06 9.77
N LEU A 279 1.33 -4.81 9.29
CA LEU A 279 0.55 -3.62 9.63
C LEU A 279 0.29 -3.55 11.13
N PHE A 280 -0.25 -4.61 11.74
CA PHE A 280 -0.64 -4.64 13.14
C PHE A 280 0.55 -4.36 14.09
N HIS A 281 1.67 -5.06 13.89
CA HIS A 281 2.87 -4.95 14.73
C HIS A 281 3.78 -3.77 14.38
N GLY A 282 3.46 -3.02 13.33
CA GLY A 282 4.26 -1.88 12.88
C GLY A 282 5.63 -2.30 12.37
N LYS A 283 5.65 -3.37 11.59
CA LYS A 283 6.85 -3.87 10.91
C LYS A 283 6.70 -3.59 9.42
N PHE A 284 7.79 -3.12 8.82
CA PHE A 284 7.83 -2.91 7.39
C PHE A 284 8.07 -4.25 6.67
N ILE A 285 7.73 -4.28 5.40
CA ILE A 285 8.09 -5.32 4.44
C ILE A 285 8.80 -4.65 3.27
N ASP A 286 9.58 -5.41 2.51
CA ASP A 286 10.32 -4.87 1.39
C ASP A 286 9.72 -5.21 0.02
N THR A 287 8.56 -5.88 0.02
CA THR A 287 7.77 -6.13 -1.17
C THR A 287 6.86 -4.95 -1.48
N GLY A 288 6.98 -4.40 -2.68
CA GLY A 288 6.02 -3.43 -3.20
C GLY A 288 5.04 -4.13 -4.11
N PHE A 289 3.79 -4.11 -3.72
CA PHE A 289 2.69 -4.52 -4.58
C PHE A 289 2.31 -3.36 -5.50
N SER A 290 1.61 -3.68 -6.59
CA SER A 290 1.04 -2.66 -7.46
C SER A 290 -0.03 -1.83 -6.74
N LEU A 291 -0.22 -0.57 -7.16
CA LEU A 291 -1.29 0.29 -6.63
C LEU A 291 -2.68 -0.37 -6.65
N PRO A 292 -3.05 -1.13 -7.70
CA PRO A 292 -4.35 -1.81 -7.75
C PRO A 292 -4.49 -2.90 -6.67
N PHE A 293 -3.40 -3.54 -6.28
CA PHE A 293 -3.40 -4.47 -5.16
C PHE A 293 -3.71 -3.77 -3.83
N TYR A 294 -3.11 -2.61 -3.56
CA TYR A 294 -3.44 -1.82 -2.36
C TYR A 294 -4.89 -1.29 -2.38
N LYS A 295 -5.39 -0.85 -3.55
CA LYS A 295 -6.80 -0.47 -3.70
C LYS A 295 -7.75 -1.60 -3.37
N ARG A 296 -7.43 -2.83 -3.81
CA ARG A 296 -8.17 -4.02 -3.39
C ARG A 296 -8.14 -4.16 -1.88
N ILE A 297 -6.98 -4.06 -1.23
CA ILE A 297 -6.87 -4.21 0.23
C ILE A 297 -7.83 -3.26 0.97
N LEU A 298 -8.00 -2.06 0.42
CA LEU A 298 -8.88 -1.02 0.93
C LEU A 298 -10.34 -1.15 0.47
N ASN A 299 -10.68 -2.14 -0.35
CA ASN A 299 -11.98 -2.29 -1.03
C ASN A 299 -12.38 -1.03 -1.81
N LYS A 300 -11.41 -0.39 -2.46
CA LYS A 300 -11.62 0.75 -3.34
C LYS A 300 -11.81 0.32 -4.79
N PRO A 301 -12.68 1.01 -5.55
CA PRO A 301 -12.87 0.70 -6.96
C PRO A 301 -11.58 0.94 -7.76
N LEU A 302 -11.36 0.06 -8.73
CA LEU A 302 -10.28 0.20 -9.69
C LEU A 302 -10.73 1.11 -10.84
N ALA A 303 -9.83 1.95 -11.33
CA ALA A 303 -10.06 2.91 -12.39
C ALA A 303 -9.23 2.57 -13.64
N LEU A 304 -9.59 3.12 -14.80
CA LEU A 304 -8.82 2.93 -16.04
C LEU A 304 -7.33 3.28 -15.87
N LYS A 305 -7.01 4.35 -15.14
CA LYS A 305 -5.63 4.78 -14.88
C LYS A 305 -4.80 3.75 -14.10
N ASP A 306 -5.44 2.91 -13.30
CA ASP A 306 -4.75 1.85 -12.55
C ASP A 306 -4.11 0.81 -13.47
N LEU A 307 -4.70 0.61 -14.65
CA LEU A 307 -4.19 -0.29 -15.68
C LEU A 307 -2.87 0.20 -16.28
N GLU A 308 -2.61 1.52 -16.32
CA GLU A 308 -1.36 2.08 -16.83
C GLU A 308 -0.16 1.42 -16.13
N SER A 309 -0.24 1.23 -14.82
CA SER A 309 0.85 0.64 -14.01
C SER A 309 1.05 -0.87 -14.18
N ILE A 310 0.08 -1.59 -14.73
CA ILE A 310 0.11 -3.05 -14.86
C ILE A 310 0.36 -3.47 -16.30
N ASP A 311 -0.35 -2.84 -17.23
CA ASP A 311 -0.33 -3.19 -18.64
C ASP A 311 -0.39 -1.89 -19.47
N PRO A 312 0.75 -1.22 -19.69
CA PRO A 312 0.80 0.07 -20.37
C PRO A 312 0.33 -0.02 -21.82
N GLU A 313 0.61 -1.14 -22.51
CA GLU A 313 0.20 -1.38 -23.89
C GLU A 313 -1.32 -1.49 -24.01
N PHE A 314 -1.94 -2.26 -23.10
CA PHE A 314 -3.39 -2.40 -23.04
C PHE A 314 -4.07 -1.10 -22.62
N TYR A 315 -3.49 -0.37 -21.66
CA TYR A 315 -3.96 0.97 -21.28
C TYR A 315 -3.96 1.95 -22.46
N ASN A 316 -2.85 2.03 -23.20
CA ASN A 316 -2.74 2.91 -24.37
C ASN A 316 -3.78 2.55 -25.44
N SER A 317 -4.07 1.26 -25.62
CA SER A 317 -5.10 0.79 -26.55
C SER A 317 -6.50 1.28 -26.14
N LEU A 318 -6.84 1.21 -24.85
CA LEU A 318 -8.12 1.73 -24.33
C LEU A 318 -8.22 3.26 -24.39
N ILE A 319 -7.13 3.98 -24.13
CA ILE A 319 -7.08 5.43 -24.30
C ILE A 319 -7.25 5.83 -25.77
N TRP A 320 -6.63 5.08 -26.68
CA TRP A 320 -6.82 5.30 -28.11
C TRP A 320 -8.29 5.10 -28.50
N ILE A 321 -8.97 4.05 -28.00
CA ILE A 321 -10.41 3.84 -28.20
C ILE A 321 -11.24 5.00 -27.62
N LYS A 322 -10.85 5.53 -26.46
CA LYS A 322 -11.52 6.68 -25.84
C LYS A 322 -11.45 7.93 -26.73
N ASP A 323 -10.26 8.23 -27.26
CA ASP A 323 -9.95 9.50 -27.89
C ASP A 323 -10.25 9.55 -29.40
N ASN A 324 -10.45 8.40 -30.05
CA ASN A 324 -10.73 8.31 -31.49
C ASN A 324 -12.20 7.92 -31.77
N ASN A 325 -12.68 8.29 -32.96
CA ASN A 325 -14.01 7.91 -33.44
C ASN A 325 -13.94 6.50 -34.07
N LEU A 326 -14.66 5.55 -33.49
CA LEU A 326 -14.66 4.14 -33.88
C LEU A 326 -15.31 3.91 -35.25
N GLU A 327 -16.35 4.68 -35.58
CA GLU A 327 -17.09 4.57 -36.84
C GLU A 327 -16.23 5.02 -38.02
N GLU A 328 -15.49 6.12 -37.87
CA GLU A 328 -14.56 6.62 -38.89
C GLU A 328 -13.37 5.66 -39.12
N CYS A 329 -12.96 4.94 -38.07
CA CYS A 329 -11.87 3.97 -38.14
C CYS A 329 -12.28 2.60 -38.71
N GLY A 330 -13.60 2.33 -38.86
CA GLY A 330 -14.10 1.04 -39.31
C GLY A 330 -13.77 -0.12 -38.37
N LEU A 331 -13.69 0.14 -37.06
CA LEU A 331 -13.36 -0.87 -36.06
C LEU A 331 -14.63 -1.58 -35.58
N GLU A 332 -14.80 -2.84 -35.96
CA GLU A 332 -15.87 -3.70 -35.46
C GLU A 332 -15.43 -4.40 -34.17
N MET A 333 -15.81 -3.82 -33.03
CA MET A 333 -15.56 -4.37 -31.70
C MET A 333 -16.88 -4.76 -31.04
N TYR A 334 -16.86 -5.80 -30.20
CA TYR A 334 -18.03 -6.27 -29.46
C TYR A 334 -17.73 -6.27 -27.96
N PHE A 335 -18.76 -6.40 -27.12
CA PHE A 335 -18.60 -6.50 -25.65
C PHE A 335 -18.10 -7.89 -25.22
N SER A 336 -17.00 -8.34 -25.81
CA SER A 336 -16.33 -9.61 -25.53
C SER A 336 -14.82 -9.47 -25.65
N VAL A 337 -14.07 -10.24 -24.85
CA VAL A 337 -12.60 -10.22 -24.82
C VAL A 337 -12.04 -11.63 -24.76
N ASP A 338 -10.94 -11.87 -25.47
CA ASP A 338 -10.24 -13.14 -25.43
C ASP A 338 -9.18 -13.16 -24.30
N LYS A 339 -9.08 -14.30 -23.63
CA LYS A 339 -8.09 -14.58 -22.59
C LYS A 339 -7.32 -15.83 -22.95
N GLU A 340 -6.01 -15.69 -23.02
CA GLU A 340 -5.08 -16.81 -23.10
C GLU A 340 -4.52 -17.14 -21.71
N ILE A 341 -4.69 -18.39 -21.25
CA ILE A 341 -4.05 -18.89 -20.03
C ILE A 341 -3.39 -20.23 -20.36
N LEU A 342 -2.07 -20.33 -20.15
CA LEU A 342 -1.30 -21.56 -20.44
C LEU A 342 -1.50 -22.09 -21.88
N GLY A 343 -1.74 -21.20 -22.84
CA GLY A 343 -1.96 -21.53 -24.25
C GLY A 343 -3.40 -21.86 -24.64
N GLU A 344 -4.34 -21.86 -23.69
CA GLU A 344 -5.78 -22.03 -23.97
C GLU A 344 -6.44 -20.65 -24.13
N VAL A 345 -7.05 -20.40 -25.29
CA VAL A 345 -7.79 -19.16 -25.58
C VAL A 345 -9.26 -19.37 -25.26
N THR A 346 -9.81 -18.52 -24.39
CA THR A 346 -11.22 -18.52 -24.01
C THR A 346 -11.81 -17.13 -24.20
N THR A 347 -12.99 -17.04 -24.80
CA THR A 347 -13.71 -15.78 -24.98
C THR A 347 -14.61 -15.53 -23.79
N HIS A 348 -14.56 -14.31 -23.25
CA HIS A 348 -15.37 -13.85 -22.13
C HIS A 348 -16.28 -12.71 -22.57
N GLU A 349 -17.59 -12.86 -22.36
CA GLU A 349 -18.55 -11.76 -22.58
C GLU A 349 -18.52 -10.79 -21.40
N LEU A 350 -18.32 -9.51 -21.67
CA LEU A 350 -18.22 -8.45 -20.66
C LEU A 350 -19.57 -8.10 -20.03
N LYS A 351 -20.66 -8.42 -20.72
CA LYS A 351 -22.04 -8.26 -20.28
C LYS A 351 -22.91 -9.34 -20.91
N PRO A 352 -24.14 -9.57 -20.42
CA PRO A 352 -25.03 -10.58 -20.99
C PRO A 352 -25.23 -10.34 -22.49
N ASP A 353 -25.01 -11.38 -23.31
CA ASP A 353 -25.12 -11.32 -24.78
C ASP A 353 -24.11 -10.34 -25.42
N GLY A 354 -23.00 -10.07 -24.72
CA GLY A 354 -22.01 -9.06 -25.11
C GLY A 354 -21.34 -9.33 -26.44
N GLY A 355 -21.20 -10.61 -26.84
CA GLY A 355 -20.65 -10.99 -28.14
C GLY A 355 -21.48 -10.52 -29.34
N ASN A 356 -22.76 -10.18 -29.13
CA ASN A 356 -23.66 -9.66 -30.17
C ASN A 356 -23.88 -8.14 -30.09
N VAL A 357 -23.33 -7.46 -29.08
CA VAL A 357 -23.46 -6.01 -28.90
C VAL A 357 -22.25 -5.31 -29.49
N LEU A 358 -22.45 -4.57 -30.57
CA LEU A 358 -21.41 -3.74 -31.20
C LEU A 358 -21.03 -2.55 -30.30
N VAL A 359 -19.74 -2.26 -30.22
CA VAL A 359 -19.21 -1.07 -29.57
C VAL A 359 -19.35 0.13 -30.51
N THR A 360 -20.05 1.17 -30.06
CA THR A 360 -20.34 2.41 -30.78
C THR A 360 -19.82 3.61 -30.00
N GLU A 361 -19.81 4.80 -30.60
CA GLU A 361 -19.43 6.03 -29.89
C GLU A 361 -20.27 6.29 -28.64
N GLU A 362 -21.55 5.91 -28.64
CA GLU A 362 -22.46 6.10 -27.51
C GLU A 362 -22.17 5.16 -26.34
N ASN A 363 -21.60 3.98 -26.60
CA ASN A 363 -21.40 2.94 -25.57
C ASN A 363 -19.92 2.61 -25.30
N LYS A 364 -18.97 3.23 -26.01
CA LYS A 364 -17.54 2.94 -25.85
C LYS A 364 -17.00 3.20 -24.45
N GLU A 365 -17.54 4.17 -23.72
CA GLU A 365 -17.15 4.40 -22.32
C GLU A 365 -17.53 3.23 -21.40
N GLU A 366 -18.69 2.62 -21.63
CA GLU A 366 -19.12 1.41 -20.91
C GLU A 366 -18.17 0.25 -21.24
N TYR A 367 -17.85 0.06 -22.52
CA TYR A 367 -16.90 -0.97 -22.97
C TYR A 367 -15.54 -0.80 -22.30
N ILE A 368 -14.95 0.41 -22.33
CA ILE A 368 -13.65 0.70 -21.70
C ILE A 368 -13.67 0.37 -20.21
N ARG A 369 -14.75 0.77 -19.50
CA ARG A 369 -14.89 0.49 -18.07
C ARG A 369 -14.92 -1.02 -17.78
N LEU A 370 -15.75 -1.77 -18.51
CA LEU A 370 -15.89 -3.22 -18.31
C LEU A 370 -14.60 -3.96 -18.66
N VAL A 371 -13.92 -3.58 -19.75
CA VAL A 371 -12.63 -4.16 -20.14
C VAL A 371 -11.55 -3.89 -19.09
N ALA A 372 -11.47 -2.67 -18.57
CA ALA A 372 -10.50 -2.32 -17.54
C ALA A 372 -10.75 -3.10 -16.24
N GLU A 373 -12.01 -3.17 -15.79
CA GLU A 373 -12.43 -3.93 -14.60
C GLU A 373 -12.10 -5.42 -14.77
N TRP A 374 -12.44 -5.99 -15.92
CA TRP A 374 -12.13 -7.37 -16.26
C TRP A 374 -10.62 -7.63 -16.29
N ARG A 375 -9.83 -6.78 -16.96
CA ARG A 375 -8.38 -6.98 -17.11
C ARG A 375 -7.67 -7.00 -15.77
N LEU A 376 -8.11 -6.14 -14.85
CA LEU A 376 -7.56 -6.08 -13.51
C LEU A 376 -7.99 -7.32 -12.71
N SER A 377 -9.26 -7.72 -12.76
CA SER A 377 -9.81 -8.79 -11.89
C SER A 377 -9.62 -10.22 -12.39
N ARG A 378 -9.40 -10.43 -13.69
CA ARG A 378 -9.46 -11.75 -14.34
C ARG A 378 -8.55 -12.82 -13.70
N GLY A 379 -9.14 -13.93 -13.28
CA GLY A 379 -8.44 -15.15 -12.88
C GLY A 379 -7.65 -15.05 -11.58
N VAL A 380 -7.91 -14.01 -10.79
CA VAL A 380 -7.25 -13.76 -9.50
C VAL A 380 -8.25 -13.60 -8.36
N GLU A 381 -9.54 -13.85 -8.61
CA GLU A 381 -10.65 -13.64 -7.69
C GLU A 381 -10.55 -14.55 -6.45
N GLU A 382 -10.34 -15.86 -6.65
CA GLU A 382 -10.21 -16.82 -5.55
C GLU A 382 -8.96 -16.56 -4.70
N GLN A 383 -7.85 -16.20 -5.35
CA GLN A 383 -6.59 -15.84 -4.71
C GLN A 383 -6.74 -14.58 -3.87
N THR A 384 -7.42 -13.59 -4.42
CA THR A 384 -7.72 -12.31 -3.77
C THR A 384 -8.63 -12.54 -2.57
N GLN A 385 -9.67 -13.36 -2.72
CA GLN A 385 -10.56 -13.75 -1.63
C GLN A 385 -9.82 -14.50 -0.51
N ALA A 386 -9.00 -15.49 -0.84
CA ALA A 386 -8.21 -16.23 0.13
C ALA A 386 -7.23 -15.32 0.89
N PHE A 387 -6.59 -14.38 0.19
CA PHE A 387 -5.79 -13.32 0.80
C PHE A 387 -6.61 -12.49 1.80
N PHE A 388 -7.81 -12.04 1.40
CA PHE A 388 -8.69 -11.24 2.26
C PHE A 388 -9.17 -11.97 3.50
N GLU A 389 -9.48 -13.25 3.38
CA GLU A 389 -9.84 -14.08 4.53
C GLU A 389 -8.71 -14.12 5.55
N GLY A 390 -7.47 -14.36 5.10
CA GLY A 390 -6.30 -14.36 5.97
C GLY A 390 -5.99 -12.99 6.57
N PHE A 391 -6.17 -11.93 5.78
CA PHE A 391 -5.94 -10.56 6.22
C PHE A 391 -6.92 -10.15 7.32
N ASN A 392 -8.23 -10.30 7.07
CA ASN A 392 -9.29 -9.88 7.98
C ASN A 392 -9.35 -10.70 9.27
N GLU A 393 -8.86 -11.94 9.25
CA GLU A 393 -8.66 -12.77 10.44
C GLU A 393 -7.76 -12.10 11.48
N VAL A 394 -6.71 -11.41 11.03
CA VAL A 394 -5.73 -10.74 11.90
C VAL A 394 -6.08 -9.27 12.11
N LEU A 395 -6.32 -8.52 11.03
CA LEU A 395 -6.60 -7.09 11.06
C LEU A 395 -7.90 -6.80 10.29
N PRO A 396 -9.00 -6.50 10.98
CA PRO A 396 -10.25 -6.15 10.31
C PRO A 396 -10.09 -4.92 9.42
N GLN A 397 -10.55 -5.02 8.17
CA GLN A 397 -10.42 -3.98 7.16
C GLN A 397 -11.01 -2.61 7.55
N GLN A 398 -12.02 -2.58 8.43
CA GLN A 398 -12.65 -1.33 8.90
C GLN A 398 -11.64 -0.31 9.48
N TYR A 399 -10.52 -0.77 10.04
CA TYR A 399 -9.49 0.11 10.59
C TYR A 399 -8.63 0.77 9.49
N LEU A 400 -8.81 0.38 8.24
CA LEU A 400 -8.08 0.92 7.09
C LEU A 400 -8.94 1.82 6.20
N GLN A 401 -10.23 1.97 6.48
CA GLN A 401 -11.22 2.61 5.60
C GLN A 401 -10.90 4.06 5.20
N TYR A 402 -10.10 4.77 6.01
CA TYR A 402 -9.75 6.18 5.78
C TYR A 402 -8.36 6.37 5.13
N PHE A 403 -7.62 5.28 4.87
CA PHE A 403 -6.37 5.34 4.12
C PHE A 403 -6.64 5.29 2.61
N ASP A 404 -5.79 5.96 1.84
CA ASP A 404 -5.67 5.73 0.42
C ASP A 404 -4.61 4.67 0.09
N ALA A 405 -4.60 4.20 -1.16
CA ALA A 405 -3.71 3.13 -1.59
C ALA A 405 -2.22 3.51 -1.46
N LYS A 406 -1.89 4.80 -1.58
CA LYS A 406 -0.51 5.32 -1.43
C LYS A 406 -0.11 5.40 0.03
N GLU A 407 -1.02 5.83 0.90
CA GLU A 407 -0.83 5.83 2.35
C GLU A 407 -0.63 4.40 2.87
N LEU A 408 -1.42 3.44 2.38
CA LEU A 408 -1.26 2.02 2.74
C LEU A 408 0.09 1.45 2.30
N GLU A 409 0.56 1.80 1.09
CA GLU A 409 1.91 1.44 0.64
C GLU A 409 2.97 1.95 1.63
N VAL A 410 2.88 3.22 2.05
CA VAL A 410 3.83 3.81 3.01
C VAL A 410 3.75 3.13 4.37
N MET A 411 2.57 2.71 4.82
CA MET A 411 2.42 1.95 6.07
C MET A 411 3.13 0.59 6.03
N LEU A 412 3.15 -0.07 4.87
CA LEU A 412 3.77 -1.37 4.68
C LEU A 412 5.28 -1.27 4.38
N CYS A 413 5.67 -0.38 3.49
CA CYS A 413 7.05 -0.27 3.03
C CYS A 413 7.91 0.59 3.95
N GLY A 414 7.31 1.54 4.66
CA GLY A 414 7.99 2.57 5.44
C GLY A 414 8.40 3.78 4.60
N MET A 415 8.68 4.87 5.30
CA MET A 415 9.27 6.10 4.78
C MET A 415 10.78 6.03 4.75
N GLN A 416 11.38 6.74 3.80
CA GLN A 416 12.81 6.92 3.68
C GLN A 416 13.11 8.41 3.47
N GLU A 417 14.23 8.88 4.01
CA GLU A 417 14.70 10.23 3.72
C GLU A 417 15.10 10.33 2.25
N ILE A 418 14.56 11.33 1.55
CA ILE A 418 14.84 11.54 0.14
C ILE A 418 16.07 12.44 -0.01
N ASP A 419 17.13 11.90 -0.60
CA ASP A 419 18.31 12.69 -0.99
C ASP A 419 17.97 13.58 -2.19
N LEU A 420 17.77 14.87 -1.90
CA LEU A 420 17.46 15.88 -2.91
C LEU A 420 18.59 16.11 -3.91
N VAL A 421 19.84 15.95 -3.48
CA VAL A 421 21.01 16.14 -4.34
C VAL A 421 21.08 15.00 -5.35
N ASP A 422 20.87 13.77 -4.89
CA ASP A 422 20.80 12.60 -5.76
C ASP A 422 19.64 12.69 -6.76
N TRP A 423 18.45 13.06 -6.27
CA TRP A 423 17.26 13.23 -7.12
C TRP A 423 17.50 14.27 -8.22
N GLN A 424 17.99 15.46 -7.85
CA GLN A 424 18.24 16.53 -8.81
C GLN A 424 19.35 16.17 -9.80
N ARG A 425 20.40 15.47 -9.35
CA ARG A 425 21.52 15.04 -10.19
C ARG A 425 21.07 14.11 -11.30
N HIS A 426 20.20 13.15 -10.99
CA HIS A 426 19.76 12.09 -11.89
C HIS A 426 18.46 12.39 -12.64
N THR A 427 17.88 13.58 -12.47
CA THR A 427 16.71 14.02 -13.24
C THR A 427 17.06 14.43 -14.67
N ILE A 428 16.27 13.94 -15.63
CA ILE A 428 16.30 14.30 -17.05
C ILE A 428 15.20 15.34 -17.33
N TYR A 429 15.48 16.25 -18.27
CA TYR A 429 14.52 17.29 -18.69
C TYR A 429 14.26 17.17 -20.20
N ARG A 430 12.99 17.15 -20.58
CA ARG A 430 12.54 17.16 -21.99
C ARG A 430 11.78 18.44 -22.28
N HIS A 431 12.16 19.13 -23.34
CA HIS A 431 11.61 20.45 -23.70
C HIS A 431 11.73 21.53 -22.59
N TYR A 432 12.53 21.24 -21.58
CA TYR A 432 13.02 22.13 -20.53
C TYR A 432 14.54 21.99 -20.44
N ALA A 433 15.18 23.05 -19.93
CA ALA A 433 16.58 23.02 -19.52
C ALA A 433 16.65 23.15 -17.99
N ARG A 434 17.79 22.76 -17.40
CA ARG A 434 18.05 22.96 -15.95
C ARG A 434 17.89 24.42 -15.51
N SER A 435 18.13 25.37 -16.41
CA SER A 435 17.99 26.82 -16.20
C SER A 435 16.59 27.37 -16.46
N SER A 436 15.65 26.55 -16.94
CA SER A 436 14.26 26.99 -17.18
C SER A 436 13.60 27.41 -15.86
N LYS A 437 12.82 28.50 -15.89
CA LYS A 437 12.17 29.06 -14.70
C LYS A 437 11.36 28.01 -13.93
N GLN A 438 10.57 27.21 -14.64
CA GLN A 438 9.72 26.17 -14.06
C GLN A 438 10.55 25.05 -13.38
N ILE A 439 11.74 24.74 -13.89
CA ILE A 439 12.62 23.74 -13.28
C ILE A 439 13.28 24.29 -12.01
N LEU A 440 13.72 25.55 -12.03
CA LEU A 440 14.23 26.23 -10.83
C LEU A 440 13.15 26.30 -9.74
N TRP A 441 11.93 26.67 -10.12
CA TRP A 441 10.76 26.69 -9.25
C TRP A 441 10.39 25.32 -8.71
N PHE A 442 10.42 24.27 -9.55
CA PHE A 442 10.18 22.90 -9.12
C PHE A 442 11.15 22.49 -8.01
N TRP A 443 12.45 22.68 -8.19
CA TRP A 443 13.44 22.31 -7.17
C TRP A 443 13.42 23.20 -5.93
N GLN A 444 13.09 24.48 -6.09
CA GLN A 444 12.82 25.35 -4.94
C GLN A 444 11.66 24.80 -4.11
N PHE A 445 10.55 24.44 -4.77
CA PHE A 445 9.38 23.88 -4.12
C PHE A 445 9.68 22.54 -3.44
N VAL A 446 10.36 21.61 -4.12
CA VAL A 446 10.78 20.32 -3.54
C VAL A 446 11.67 20.51 -2.30
N LYS A 447 12.52 21.55 -2.28
CA LYS A 447 13.33 21.88 -1.12
C LYS A 447 12.51 22.42 0.06
N GLU A 448 11.46 23.21 -0.21
CA GLU A 448 10.53 23.73 0.79
C GLU A 448 9.59 22.66 1.38
N MET A 449 9.31 21.59 0.63
CA MET A 449 8.47 20.48 1.09
C MET A 449 9.12 19.70 2.24
N ASP A 450 8.31 19.14 3.14
CA ASP A 450 8.76 18.13 4.10
C ASP A 450 8.95 16.76 3.41
N ASN A 451 9.54 15.79 4.13
CA ASN A 451 9.81 14.47 3.56
C ASN A 451 8.54 13.70 3.15
N GLU A 452 7.43 13.89 3.87
CA GLU A 452 6.14 13.27 3.54
C GLU A 452 5.64 13.74 2.17
N LYS A 453 5.62 15.05 1.94
CA LYS A 453 5.17 15.60 0.65
C LYS A 453 6.14 15.21 -0.48
N ARG A 454 7.45 15.14 -0.22
CA ARG A 454 8.44 14.67 -1.21
C ARG A 454 8.18 13.22 -1.61
N MET A 455 7.85 12.36 -0.64
CA MET A 455 7.46 10.97 -0.92
C MET A 455 6.15 10.87 -1.71
N ARG A 456 5.15 11.70 -1.41
CA ARG A 456 3.91 11.75 -2.20
C ARG A 456 4.17 12.18 -3.65
N LEU A 457 5.07 13.15 -3.85
CA LEU A 457 5.51 13.55 -5.19
C LEU A 457 6.25 12.40 -5.90
N LEU A 458 7.11 11.66 -5.20
CA LEU A 458 7.75 10.47 -5.75
C LEU A 458 6.69 9.44 -6.19
N GLN A 459 5.78 9.05 -5.30
CA GLN A 459 4.66 8.14 -5.60
C GLN A 459 3.77 8.65 -6.74
N PHE A 460 3.56 9.96 -6.84
CA PHE A 460 2.81 10.56 -7.94
C PHE A 460 3.48 10.30 -9.29
N VAL A 461 4.80 10.41 -9.36
CA VAL A 461 5.56 10.30 -10.62
C VAL A 461 6.02 8.89 -10.95
N THR A 462 6.36 8.07 -9.95
CA THR A 462 6.93 6.71 -10.14
C THR A 462 5.95 5.60 -9.79
N GLY A 463 4.83 5.92 -9.14
CA GLY A 463 3.82 4.93 -8.72
C GLY A 463 4.18 4.16 -7.45
N THR A 464 5.35 4.42 -6.84
CA THR A 464 5.79 3.76 -5.60
C THR A 464 6.56 4.72 -4.70
N CYS A 465 6.53 4.48 -3.39
CA CYS A 465 7.32 5.25 -2.41
C CYS A 465 8.76 4.74 -2.25
N ARG A 466 9.11 3.62 -2.89
CA ARG A 466 10.42 2.98 -2.76
C ARG A 466 11.42 3.55 -3.77
N LEU A 467 12.69 3.60 -3.36
CA LEU A 467 13.81 3.79 -4.29
C LEU A 467 14.66 2.52 -4.38
N PRO A 468 15.27 2.24 -5.54
CA PRO A 468 16.30 1.23 -5.69
C PRO A 468 17.50 1.49 -4.76
N MET A 469 18.31 0.44 -4.52
CA MET A 469 19.49 0.56 -3.66
C MET A 469 20.50 1.62 -4.12
N GLY A 470 20.65 1.81 -5.43
CA GLY A 470 21.50 2.86 -6.01
C GLY A 470 20.86 4.23 -6.12
N GLY A 471 19.70 4.45 -5.49
CA GLY A 471 19.01 5.74 -5.48
C GLY A 471 18.35 6.09 -6.81
N PHE A 472 18.32 7.38 -7.15
CA PHE A 472 17.65 7.88 -8.36
C PHE A 472 18.38 7.51 -9.66
N ALA A 473 19.65 7.10 -9.58
CA ALA A 473 20.43 6.66 -10.74
C ALA A 473 19.88 5.37 -11.36
N ASP A 474 19.40 4.47 -10.49
CA ASP A 474 18.98 3.11 -10.83
C ASP A 474 17.46 2.96 -10.91
N LEU A 475 16.73 4.08 -11.03
CA LEU A 475 15.28 4.05 -11.22
C LEU A 475 14.91 3.20 -12.43
N MET A 476 13.86 2.39 -12.24
CA MET A 476 13.30 1.49 -13.24
C MET A 476 11.88 1.96 -13.58
N GLY A 477 11.45 1.72 -14.81
CA GLY A 477 10.08 1.91 -15.28
C GLY A 477 9.83 0.94 -16.42
N SER A 478 8.57 0.76 -16.87
CA SER A 478 8.02 -0.40 -17.64
C SER A 478 8.90 -1.16 -18.67
N ASN A 479 9.93 -0.51 -19.20
CA ASN A 479 10.85 -1.01 -20.22
C ASN A 479 12.32 -1.09 -19.74
N GLY A 480 12.55 -1.22 -18.43
CA GLY A 480 13.88 -1.30 -17.81
C GLY A 480 14.39 0.01 -17.17
N PRO A 481 15.72 0.25 -17.16
CA PRO A 481 16.31 1.43 -16.52
C PRO A 481 15.78 2.75 -17.09
N GLN A 482 15.08 3.52 -16.25
CA GLN A 482 14.33 4.70 -16.65
C GLN A 482 14.38 5.76 -15.53
N LYS A 483 15.15 6.83 -15.76
CA LYS A 483 15.34 7.90 -14.77
C LYS A 483 14.10 8.78 -14.63
N PHE A 484 14.03 9.48 -13.50
CA PHE A 484 13.04 10.54 -13.28
C PHE A 484 13.14 11.62 -14.38
N CYS A 485 12.00 11.95 -14.99
CA CYS A 485 11.94 12.86 -16.13
C CYS A 485 10.91 13.96 -15.91
N ILE A 486 11.27 15.22 -16.19
CA ILE A 486 10.31 16.33 -16.25
C ILE A 486 10.18 16.78 -17.71
N GLU A 487 8.95 16.75 -18.24
CA GLU A 487 8.66 17.12 -19.62
C GLU A 487 7.72 18.33 -19.68
N LYS A 488 8.02 19.29 -20.57
CA LYS A 488 7.12 20.43 -20.82
C LYS A 488 5.93 19.99 -21.66
N VAL A 489 4.76 19.89 -21.04
CA VAL A 489 3.51 19.48 -21.72
C VAL A 489 2.35 20.38 -21.30
N GLY A 490 1.47 20.69 -22.26
CA GLY A 490 0.18 21.33 -21.96
C GLY A 490 0.21 22.86 -21.87
N LYS A 491 -0.89 23.39 -21.31
CA LYS A 491 -1.16 24.83 -21.17
C LYS A 491 -1.07 25.24 -19.70
N GLU A 492 -0.86 26.52 -19.44
CA GLU A 492 -0.66 27.09 -18.09
C GLU A 492 -1.78 26.80 -17.09
N ASN A 493 -3.00 26.51 -17.56
CA ASN A 493 -4.16 26.24 -16.69
C ASN A 493 -4.28 24.76 -16.32
N TRP A 494 -3.61 23.89 -17.08
CA TRP A 494 -3.67 22.44 -16.89
C TRP A 494 -3.01 22.06 -15.58
N LEU A 495 -3.48 20.96 -14.99
CA LEU A 495 -2.80 20.34 -13.87
C LEU A 495 -1.58 19.56 -14.36
N PRO A 496 -0.55 19.41 -13.51
CA PRO A 496 0.55 18.52 -13.85
C PRO A 496 0.06 17.08 -13.85
N ARG A 497 0.60 16.26 -14.75
CA ARG A 497 0.23 14.85 -14.90
C ARG A 497 1.45 13.97 -14.76
N SER A 498 1.25 12.70 -14.47
CA SER A 498 2.32 11.73 -14.36
C SER A 498 2.06 10.50 -15.21
N HIS A 499 3.16 9.92 -15.68
CA HIS A 499 3.21 8.61 -16.31
C HIS A 499 4.18 7.75 -15.53
N THR A 500 3.64 6.94 -14.62
CA THR A 500 4.42 6.14 -13.67
C THR A 500 5.34 5.15 -14.37
N CYS A 501 4.88 4.58 -15.48
CA CYS A 501 5.64 3.67 -16.34
C CYS A 501 6.95 4.26 -16.89
N PHE A 502 7.03 5.59 -16.99
CA PHE A 502 8.20 6.29 -17.52
C PHE A 502 8.91 7.15 -16.49
N ASN A 503 8.48 7.10 -15.22
CA ASN A 503 8.91 8.01 -14.17
C ASN A 503 8.85 9.48 -14.61
N ARG A 504 7.79 9.84 -15.36
CA ARG A 504 7.67 11.14 -16.04
C ARG A 504 6.63 12.03 -15.39
N LEU A 505 7.03 13.26 -15.08
CA LEU A 505 6.17 14.38 -14.71
C LEU A 505 5.98 15.31 -15.91
N ASP A 506 4.74 15.38 -16.39
CA ASP A 506 4.31 16.38 -17.35
C ASP A 506 4.04 17.69 -16.59
N LEU A 507 4.96 18.64 -16.73
CA LEU A 507 4.92 19.92 -16.03
C LEU A 507 4.54 21.05 -17.00
N PRO A 508 3.35 21.66 -16.84
CA PRO A 508 2.95 22.79 -17.65
C PRO A 508 3.85 24.03 -17.46
N PRO A 509 3.95 24.89 -18.47
CA PRO A 509 4.78 26.09 -18.41
C PRO A 509 4.13 27.23 -17.61
N TYR A 510 3.89 27.00 -16.31
CA TYR A 510 3.30 27.98 -15.40
C TYR A 510 4.01 29.33 -15.43
N LYS A 511 3.26 30.40 -15.11
CA LYS A 511 3.75 31.79 -15.18
C LYS A 511 4.41 32.28 -13.90
N SER A 512 4.11 31.67 -12.76
CA SER A 512 4.68 32.05 -11.46
C SER A 512 5.02 30.84 -10.58
N TYR A 513 5.83 31.09 -9.56
CA TYR A 513 6.19 30.10 -8.55
C TYR A 513 4.96 29.64 -7.76
N GLU A 514 4.08 30.57 -7.40
CA GLU A 514 2.88 30.34 -6.61
C GLU A 514 1.90 29.44 -7.37
N GLN A 515 1.73 29.68 -8.67
CA GLN A 515 0.89 28.84 -9.52
C GLN A 515 1.43 27.41 -9.61
N LEU A 516 2.75 27.25 -9.80
CA LEU A 516 3.38 25.94 -9.83
C LEU A 516 3.20 25.19 -8.51
N LYS A 517 3.40 25.88 -7.39
CA LYS A 517 3.27 25.35 -6.03
C LYS A 517 1.84 24.87 -5.76
N GLU A 518 0.85 25.71 -6.05
CA GLU A 518 -0.58 25.38 -5.87
C GLU A 518 -0.98 24.18 -6.72
N LYS A 519 -0.65 24.19 -8.02
CA LYS A 519 -1.05 23.13 -8.96
C LYS A 519 -0.36 21.80 -8.69
N LEU A 520 0.92 21.81 -8.31
CA LEU A 520 1.63 20.58 -7.90
C LEU A 520 1.10 20.04 -6.57
N MET A 521 0.90 20.89 -5.56
CA MET A 521 0.32 20.47 -4.28
C MET A 521 -1.06 19.82 -4.49
N PHE A 522 -1.90 20.46 -5.31
CA PHE A 522 -3.21 19.91 -5.64
C PHE A 522 -3.10 18.54 -6.32
N ALA A 523 -2.22 18.38 -7.31
CA ALA A 523 -2.07 17.10 -8.03
C ALA A 523 -1.52 15.96 -7.15
N ILE A 524 -0.59 16.24 -6.23
CA ILE A 524 -0.03 15.21 -5.33
C ILE A 524 -0.99 14.84 -4.18
N GLU A 525 -1.86 15.77 -3.77
CA GLU A 525 -2.86 15.51 -2.72
C GLU A 525 -4.12 14.86 -3.27
N GLU A 526 -4.54 15.18 -4.49
CA GLU A 526 -5.79 14.72 -5.11
C GLU A 526 -5.61 13.48 -5.99
N THR A 527 -5.03 12.42 -5.42
CA THR A 527 -4.59 11.23 -6.19
C THR A 527 -5.68 10.17 -6.40
N GLU A 528 -6.85 10.33 -5.77
CA GLU A 528 -8.05 9.50 -5.98
C GLU A 528 -9.17 10.38 -6.54
N GLY A 529 -9.28 10.53 -7.87
CA GLY A 529 -10.47 11.19 -8.43
C GLY A 529 -10.38 11.82 -9.82
N PHE A 530 -9.21 12.02 -10.42
CA PHE A 530 -9.15 12.64 -11.75
C PHE A 530 -9.22 11.62 -12.88
N GLY A 531 -10.44 11.10 -13.07
CA GLY A 531 -10.90 10.41 -14.26
C GLY A 531 -12.05 11.13 -14.97
N GLN A 532 -12.37 12.37 -14.59
CA GLN A 532 -13.30 13.25 -15.32
C GLN A 532 -12.54 14.43 -15.92
N GLU A 533 -11.85 14.14 -17.02
CA GLU A 533 -11.79 15.04 -18.17
C GLU A 533 -12.29 14.25 -19.40
#